data_AF-A0A539CWU9-F1
#
_entry.id   AF-A0A539CWU9-F1
#
_cell.length_a   1.000
_cell.length_b   1.000
_cell.length_c   1.000
_cell.angle_alpha   90.00
_cell.angle_beta   90.00
_cell.angle_gamma   90.00
#
_symmetry.space_group_name_H-M   'P 1'
#
loop_
_entity.id
_entity.type
_entity.pdbx_description
1 polymer ?
#
loop_
_entity_poly.entity_id
_entity_poly.type
_entity_poly.pdbx_seq_one_letter_code
_entity_poly.pdbx_strand_id
1 'polypeptide(L)' 'MEKRLTALRVATVKTKGAYHDGGGLYLQVTTGAGGTPRKSWFFRFTPPAVHKERLMGLGSLEKFP' A
#
# COMPACT_ATOMS: atom_id res chain seq x y z
N MET A 1 -14.98 -5.11 -10.90
CA MET A 1 -13.60 -5.14 -11.45
C MET A 1 -12.72 -4.31 -10.54
N GLU A 2 -11.77 -4.96 -9.87
CA GLU A 2 -10.77 -4.26 -9.05
C GLU A 2 -9.75 -3.60 -9.99
N LYS A 3 -9.63 -2.27 -9.92
CA LYS A 3 -8.80 -1.51 -10.86
C LYS A 3 -7.37 -1.45 -10.33
N ARG A 4 -6.42 -2.05 -11.06
CA ARG A 4 -4.98 -1.95 -10.76
C ARG A 4 -4.55 -0.48 -10.69
N LEU A 5 -3.57 -0.18 -9.83
CA LEU A 5 -3.00 1.14 -9.74
C LEU A 5 -2.13 1.42 -10.96
N THR A 6 -2.14 2.67 -11.39
CA THR A 6 -1.20 3.19 -12.37
C THR A 6 -0.12 3.97 -11.64
N ALA A 7 1.07 4.10 -12.25
CA ALA A 7 2.14 4.94 -11.71
C ALA A 7 1.65 6.37 -11.38
N LEU A 8 0.82 6.94 -12.25
CA LEU A 8 0.20 8.25 -12.02
C LEU A 8 -0.68 8.27 -10.77
N ARG A 9 -1.49 7.23 -10.54
CA ARG A 9 -2.33 7.14 -9.34
C ARG A 9 -1.47 6.99 -8.08
N VAL A 10 -0.45 6.14 -8.13
CA VAL A 10 0.51 5.96 -7.04
C VAL A 10 1.19 7.29 -6.68
N ALA A 11 1.61 8.07 -7.67
CA ALA A 11 2.25 9.37 -7.46
C ALA A 11 1.30 10.43 -6.88
N THR A 12 0.05 10.49 -7.36
CA THR A 12 -0.87 11.61 -7.10
C THR A 12 -1.81 11.41 -5.92
N VAL A 13 -2.09 10.18 -5.50
CA VAL A 13 -3.00 9.93 -4.38
C VAL A 13 -2.45 10.51 -3.07
N LYS A 14 -3.26 11.28 -2.34
CA LYS A 14 -2.88 11.89 -1.05
C LYS A 14 -3.83 11.52 0.10
N THR A 15 -5.04 11.10 -0.24
CA THR A 15 -6.05 10.69 0.73
C THR A 15 -5.57 9.45 1.47
N LYS A 16 -5.72 9.46 2.80
CA LYS A 16 -5.41 8.32 3.66
C LYS A 16 -6.27 7.11 3.26
N GLY A 17 -5.66 5.93 3.15
CA GLY A 17 -6.37 4.70 2.79
C GLY A 17 -5.44 3.57 2.34
N ALA A 18 -6.03 2.39 2.13
CA ALA A 18 -5.36 1.26 1.48
C ALA A 18 -5.94 1.07 0.08
N TYR A 19 -5.10 1.15 -0.94
CA TYR A 19 -5.48 1.08 -2.34
C TYR A 19 -4.98 -0.24 -2.93
N HIS A 20 -5.89 -1.10 -3.38
CA HIS A 20 -5.52 -2.39 -3.95
C HIS A 20 -4.91 -2.23 -5.35
N ASP A 21 -3.80 -2.93 -5.59
CA ASP A 21 -3.13 -2.99 -6.88
C ASP A 21 -3.32 -4.34 -7.60
N GLY A 22 -3.79 -5.37 -6.88
CA GLY A 22 -4.03 -6.70 -7.40
C GLY A 22 -3.26 -7.78 -6.64
N GLY A 23 -3.82 -9.00 -6.61
CA GLY A 23 -3.14 -10.17 -6.08
C GLY A 23 -2.79 -10.09 -4.58
N GLY A 24 -3.41 -9.20 -3.81
CA GLY A 24 -3.07 -8.96 -2.41
C GLY A 24 -2.06 -7.83 -2.19
N LEU A 25 -1.57 -7.16 -3.23
CA LEU A 25 -0.71 -5.99 -3.11
C LEU A 25 -1.54 -4.71 -2.87
N TYR A 26 -1.13 -3.91 -1.89
CA TYR A 26 -1.80 -2.65 -1.53
C TYR A 26 -0.80 -1.52 -1.32
N LEU A 27 -1.17 -0.33 -1.80
CA LEU A 27 -0.54 0.93 -1.43
C LEU A 27 -1.26 1.51 -0.23
N GLN A 28 -0.57 1.62 0.91
CA GLN A 28 -1.05 2.37 2.07
C GLN A 28 -0.67 3.83 1.92
N VAL A 29 -1.63 4.72 2.16
CA VAL A 29 -1.41 6.16 2.34
C VAL A 29 -1.76 6.52 3.76
N THR A 30 -0.81 7.10 4.49
CA THR A 30 -0.97 7.56 5.88
C THR A 30 -0.62 9.04 6.01
N THR A 31 -1.04 9.65 7.12
CA THR A 31 -0.65 11.02 7.46
C THR A 31 0.67 10.98 8.24
N GLY A 32 1.73 11.52 7.66
CA GLY A 32 3.03 11.69 8.30
C GLY A 32 3.13 13.01 9.09
N ALA A 33 4.34 13.27 9.60
CA ALA A 33 4.65 14.52 10.29
C ALA A 33 4.32 15.75 9.42
N GLY A 34 3.77 16.80 10.04
CA GLY A 34 3.36 18.02 9.35
C GLY A 34 2.18 17.84 8.39
N GLY A 35 1.40 16.76 8.49
CA GLY A 35 0.23 16.52 7.63
C GLY A 35 0.58 16.01 6.23
N THR A 36 1.83 15.65 5.99
CA THR A 36 2.30 15.18 4.67
C THR A 36 1.87 13.73 4.41
N PRO A 37 1.38 13.37 3.22
CA PRO A 37 1.01 12.00 2.92
C PRO A 37 2.26 11.12 2.79
N ARG A 38 2.33 10.04 3.56
CA ARG A 38 3.34 8.98 3.45
C ARG A 38 2.74 7.78 2.74
N LYS A 39 3.58 7.08 1.96
CA LYS A 39 3.17 5.95 1.13
C LYS A 39 4.06 4.75 1.40
N SER A 40 3.46 3.58 1.55
CA SER A 40 4.17 2.32 1.73
C SER A 40 3.40 1.17 1.11
N TRP A 41 4.14 0.16 0.66
CA TRP A 41 3.55 -1.06 0.12
C TRP A 41 3.38 -2.10 1.22
N PHE A 42 2.27 -2.84 1.16
CA PHE A 42 2.11 -4.06 1.92
C PHE A 42 1.43 -5.16 1.09
N PHE A 43 1.73 -6.40 1.43
CA PHE A 43 1.11 -7.59 0.87
C PHE A 43 0.19 -8.24 1.90
N ARG A 44 -1.07 -8.46 1.52
CA ARG A 44 -2.09 -9.13 2.31
C ARG A 44 -2.25 -10.57 1.82
N PHE A 45 -2.08 -11.53 2.74
CA PHE A 45 -2.16 -12.94 2.41
C PHE A 45 -2.65 -13.77 3.59
N THR A 46 -3.14 -14.97 3.29
CA THR A 46 -3.53 -15.96 4.30
C THR A 46 -2.65 -17.19 4.12
N PRO A 47 -1.65 -17.41 4.99
CA PRO A 47 -0.81 -18.58 4.89
C PRO A 47 -1.63 -19.86 5.15
N PRO A 48 -1.43 -20.93 4.37
CA PRO A 48 -2.21 -22.17 4.53
C PRO A 48 -1.95 -22.85 5.87
N ALA A 49 -0.76 -22.70 6.45
CA ALA A 49 -0.43 -23.35 7.73
C ALA A 49 -1.19 -22.78 8.93
N VAL A 50 -1.62 -21.51 8.88
CA VAL A 50 -2.20 -20.80 10.04
C VAL A 50 -3.62 -20.29 9.77
N HIS A 51 -4.09 -20.34 8.51
CA HIS A 51 -5.41 -19.90 8.04
C HIS A 51 -5.89 -18.54 8.57
N LYS A 52 -4.96 -17.66 8.93
CA LYS A 52 -5.24 -16.34 9.48
C LYS A 52 -4.52 -15.29 8.65
N GLU A 53 -5.24 -14.23 8.30
CA GLU A 53 -4.71 -13.12 7.51
C GLU A 53 -3.44 -12.54 8.14
N ARG A 54 -2.48 -12.19 7.27
CA ARG A 54 -1.24 -11.52 7.60
C ARG A 54 -0.99 -10.39 6.62
N LEU A 55 -0.30 -9.36 7.12
CA LEU A 55 0.18 -8.23 6.34
C LEU A 55 1.71 -8.25 6.39
N MET A 56 2.35 -8.09 5.25
CA MET A 56 3.80 -7.98 5.11
C MET A 56 4.14 -6.61 4.54
N GLY A 57 4.89 -5.80 5.27
CA GLY A 57 5.42 -4.53 4.74
C GLY A 57 6.48 -4.79 3.68
N LEU A 58 6.39 -4.09 2.56
CA LEU A 58 7.34 -4.19 1.43
C LEU A 58 8.22 -2.94 1.27
N GLY A 59 8.01 -1.92 2.11
CA GLY A 59 8.81 -0.70 2.14
C GLY A 59 8.03 0.58 1.84
N SER A 60 8.67 1.71 2.11
CA SER A 60 8.13 3.04 1.82
C SER A 60 8.38 3.42 0.36
N LEU A 61 7.55 4.33 -0.16
CA LEU A 61 7.68 4.92 -1.50
C LEU A 61 8.54 6.19 -1.48
N GLU A 62 9.44 6.30 -0.50
CA GLU A 62 10.35 7.44 -0.39
C GLU A 62 11.33 7.43 -1.56
N LYS A 63 11.56 8.60 -2.17
CA LYS A 63 12.68 8.75 -3.10
C LYS A 63 13.95 8.53 -2.30
N PHE A 64 14.74 7.53 -2.68
CA PHE A 64 16.14 7.48 -2.29
C PHE A 64 16.83 8.73 -2.84
N PRO A 65 17.73 9.37 -2.06
CA PRO A 65 18.46 10.56 -2.49
C PRO A 65 19.28 10.33 -3.76
#